data_AF-A0A537EPJ8-F1
#
_entry.id   AF-A0A537EPJ8-F1
#
_cell.length_a   1.000
_cell.length_b   1.000
_cell.length_c   1.000
_cell.angle_alpha   90.00
_cell.angle_beta   90.00
_cell.angle_gamma   90.00
#
_symmetry.space_group_name_H-M   'P 1'
#
loop_
_entity.id
_entity.type
_entity.pdbx_description
1 polymer ?
#
loop_
_entity_poly.entity_id
_entity_poly.type
_entity_poly.pdbx_seq_one_letter_code
_entity_poly.pdbx_strand_id
1 'polypeptide(L)'
;MRDVAEFVKSKVKTSVRAQGSRLQFDMSAREAKLLLHKYLHHRGLDGYRVEVVHPGMVEVFSPEHTRPHATSSVRGSPPSAAVTMPYEFPFSPSLPGSAVRKKSKKR
;
A
#
# COMPACT_ATOMS: atom_id res chain seq x y z
N MET A 1 23.89 -1.24 11.28
CA MET A 1 23.79 -1.60 9.84
C MET A 1 24.63 -2.81 9.45
N ARG A 2 25.80 -3.07 10.06
CA ARG A 2 26.59 -4.29 9.79
C ARG A 2 25.77 -5.58 10.02
N ASP A 3 25.01 -5.62 11.11
CA ASP A 3 24.16 -6.77 11.48
C ASP A 3 23.06 -7.08 10.46
N VAL A 4 22.51 -6.05 9.80
CA VAL A 4 21.47 -6.21 8.76
C VAL A 4 22.10 -6.86 7.53
N ALA A 5 23.27 -6.38 7.11
CA ALA A 5 23.97 -6.91 5.95
C ALA A 5 24.42 -8.37 6.18
N GLU A 6 24.89 -8.70 7.38
CA GLU A 6 25.23 -10.07 7.76
C GLU A 6 24.01 -10.98 7.82
N PHE A 7 22.88 -10.50 8.36
CA PHE A 7 21.64 -11.25 8.34
C PHE A 7 21.17 -11.53 6.91
N VAL A 8 21.15 -10.53 6.03
CA VAL A 8 20.72 -10.74 4.65
C VAL A 8 21.70 -11.66 3.91
N LYS A 9 23.01 -11.54 4.12
CA LYS A 9 24.01 -12.50 3.59
C LYS A 9 23.82 -13.92 4.12
N SER A 10 23.40 -14.09 5.37
CA SER A 10 23.11 -15.42 5.93
C SER A 10 21.85 -16.07 5.37
N LYS A 11 20.88 -15.26 4.93
CA LYS A 11 19.61 -15.73 4.35
C LYS A 11 19.66 -15.85 2.84
N VAL A 12 20.54 -15.11 2.18
CA VAL A 12 20.66 -15.08 0.72
C VAL A 12 22.11 -15.30 0.33
N LYS A 13 22.35 -16.33 -0.50
CA LYS A 13 23.68 -16.64 -1.08
C LYS A 13 24.14 -15.63 -2.15
N THR A 14 23.55 -14.44 -2.21
CA THR A 14 23.86 -13.43 -3.23
C THR A 14 24.81 -12.36 -2.70
N SER A 15 25.42 -11.61 -3.62
CA SER A 15 26.28 -10.49 -3.26
C SER A 15 25.42 -9.36 -2.68
N VAL A 16 25.79 -8.90 -1.47
CA VAL A 16 25.13 -7.78 -0.79
C VAL A 16 26.19 -6.75 -0.45
N ARG A 17 26.05 -5.54 -0.99
CA ARG A 17 26.89 -4.39 -0.65
C ARG A 17 26.07 -3.42 0.20
N ALA A 18 26.56 -3.13 1.40
CA ALA A 18 25.94 -2.15 2.29
C ALA A 18 26.71 -0.83 2.22
N GLN A 19 26.03 0.25 1.88
CA GLN A 19 26.52 1.62 1.93
C GLN A 19 25.66 2.43 2.90
N GLY A 20 26.04 2.45 4.17
CA GLY A 20 25.28 3.15 5.22
C GLY A 20 23.87 2.57 5.37
N SER A 21 22.85 3.37 5.00
CA SER A 21 21.43 2.98 5.00
C SER A 21 20.95 2.33 3.69
N ARG A 22 21.81 2.33 2.67
CA ARG A 22 21.53 1.79 1.35
C ARG A 22 22.10 0.39 1.23
N LEU A 23 21.31 -0.51 0.69
CA LEU A 23 21.68 -1.89 0.43
C LEU A 23 21.51 -2.16 -1.05
N GLN A 24 22.61 -2.56 -1.68
CA GLN A 24 22.64 -2.98 -3.07
C GLN A 24 22.63 -4.51 -3.13
N PHE A 25 21.74 -5.03 -3.98
CA PHE A 25 21.45 -6.45 -4.12
C PHE A 25 21.45 -6.84 -5.60
N ASP A 26 21.95 -8.05 -5.90
CA ASP A 26 21.80 -8.69 -7.22
C ASP A 26 20.44 -9.40 -7.41
N MET A 27 19.47 -9.14 -6.54
CA MET A 27 18.17 -9.82 -6.54
C MET A 27 17.00 -8.87 -6.85
N SER A 28 15.81 -9.43 -7.05
CA SER A 28 14.63 -8.61 -7.34
C SER A 28 14.34 -7.66 -6.17
N ALA A 29 14.01 -6.40 -6.49
CA ALA A 29 13.74 -5.39 -5.47
C ALA A 29 12.57 -5.79 -4.55
N ARG A 30 11.62 -6.58 -5.07
CA ARG A 30 10.48 -7.11 -4.31
C ARG A 30 10.93 -8.12 -3.25
N GLU A 31 11.80 -9.07 -3.61
CA GLU A 31 12.34 -10.05 -2.67
C GLU A 31 13.22 -9.39 -1.62
N ALA A 32 14.10 -8.47 -2.04
CA ALA A 32 14.96 -7.72 -1.13
C ALA A 32 14.13 -6.95 -0.08
N LYS A 33 13.06 -6.28 -0.53
CA LYS A 33 12.13 -5.56 0.35
C LYS A 33 11.43 -6.50 1.34
N LEU A 34 10.99 -7.67 0.90
CA LEU A 34 10.32 -8.66 1.75
C LEU A 34 11.26 -9.19 2.84
N LEU A 35 12.50 -9.54 2.48
CA LEU A 35 13.50 -10.03 3.42
C LEU A 35 13.88 -8.97 4.46
N LEU A 36 14.01 -7.72 4.03
CA LEU A 36 14.28 -6.61 4.94
C LEU A 36 13.12 -6.38 5.90
N HIS A 37 11.87 -6.40 5.43
CA HIS A 37 10.71 -6.33 6.31
C HIS A 37 10.68 -7.48 7.32
N LYS A 38 10.97 -8.70 6.89
CA LYS A 38 11.02 -9.87 7.77
C LYS A 38 12.11 -9.71 8.84
N TYR A 39 13.28 -9.20 8.48
CA TYR A 39 14.35 -8.92 9.43
C TYR A 39 13.94 -7.86 10.46
N LEU A 40 13.39 -6.74 9.99
CA LEU A 40 12.97 -5.63 10.84
C LEU A 40 11.90 -6.08 11.84
N HIS A 41 10.92 -6.86 11.38
CA HIS A 41 9.88 -7.42 12.23
C HIS A 41 10.44 -8.38 13.29
N HIS A 42 11.39 -9.25 12.92
CA HIS A 42 12.04 -10.14 13.90
C HIS A 42 12.84 -9.38 14.97
N ARG A 43 13.28 -8.15 14.68
CA ARG A 43 14.01 -7.29 15.61
C ARG A 43 13.09 -6.32 16.38
N GLY A 44 11.77 -6.33 16.11
CA GLY A 44 10.82 -5.37 16.70
C GLY A 44 10.98 -3.94 16.16
N LEU A 45 11.54 -3.78 14.97
CA LEU A 45 11.83 -2.51 14.31
C LEU A 45 10.75 -2.16 13.28
N ASP A 46 9.48 -2.30 13.64
CA ASP A 46 8.34 -2.17 12.70
C ASP A 46 8.12 -0.74 12.21
N GLY A 47 8.68 0.26 12.91
CA GLY A 47 8.64 1.66 12.49
C GLY A 47 9.58 2.01 11.33
N TYR A 48 10.50 1.10 10.97
CA TYR A 48 11.45 1.36 9.88
C TYR A 48 10.81 1.06 8.53
N ARG A 49 10.90 2.02 7.61
CA ARG A 49 10.32 1.90 6.27
C ARG A 49 11.38 1.47 5.26
N VAL A 50 11.00 0.57 4.37
CA VAL A 50 11.89 0.04 3.32
C VAL A 50 11.41 0.54 1.96
N GLU A 51 12.21 1.36 1.28
CA GLU A 51 11.90 1.93 -0.03
C GLU A 51 12.87 1.45 -1.10
N VAL A 52 12.35 1.21 -2.30
CA VAL A 52 13.13 0.80 -3.46
C VAL A 52 13.57 2.07 -4.19
N VAL A 53 14.88 2.34 -4.20
CA VAL A 53 15.46 3.51 -4.88
C VAL A 53 15.77 3.17 -6.34
N HIS A 54 16.22 1.93 -6.59
CA HIS A 54 16.52 1.42 -7.93
C HIS A 54 16.22 -0.08 -8.02
N PRO A 55 16.01 -0.62 -9.23
CA PRO A 55 15.97 -2.07 -9.42
C PRO A 55 17.33 -2.67 -9.04
N GLY A 56 17.43 -3.20 -7.82
CA GLY A 56 18.68 -3.69 -7.21
C GLY A 56 19.24 -2.83 -6.07
N MET A 57 18.57 -1.73 -5.68
CA MET A 57 18.96 -0.92 -4.53
C MET A 57 17.76 -0.55 -3.66
N VAL A 58 17.89 -0.82 -2.37
CA VAL A 58 16.86 -0.57 -1.35
C VAL A 58 17.45 0.28 -0.24
N GLU A 59 16.71 1.27 0.24
CA GLU A 59 17.10 2.16 1.33
C GLU A 59 16.14 1.96 2.51
N VAL A 60 16.72 1.90 3.71
CA VAL A 60 15.95 1.77 4.96
C VAL A 60 15.89 3.15 5.62
N PHE A 61 14.69 3.62 5.93
CA PHE A 61 14.45 4.90 6.58
C PHE A 61 14.02 4.70 8.03
N SER A 62 14.56 5.52 8.92
CA SER A 62 14.17 5.58 10.33
C SER A 62 12.75 6.14 10.47
N PRO A 63 11.96 5.67 11.45
CA PRO A 63 10.61 6.17 11.73
C PRO A 63 10.54 7.70 11.92
N GLU A 64 11.59 8.34 12.45
CA GLU A 64 11.63 9.80 12.64
C GLU A 64 11.64 10.60 11.32
N HIS A 65 12.12 10.01 10.23
CA HIS A 65 12.18 10.65 8.92
C HIS A 65 11.04 10.23 8.00
N THR A 66 10.01 9.59 8.56
CA THR A 66 8.84 9.18 7.79
C THR A 66 8.10 10.43 7.33
N ARG A 67 8.16 10.72 6.03
CA ARG A 67 7.19 11.64 5.42
C ARG A 67 5.82 11.11 5.81
N PRO A 68 4.91 11.93 6.38
CA PRO A 68 3.58 11.47 6.71
C PRO A 68 3.02 10.81 5.46
N HIS A 69 2.69 9.52 5.56
CA HIS A 69 1.91 8.90 4.52
C HIS A 69 0.66 9.75 4.47
N ALA A 70 0.46 10.49 3.37
CA ALA A 70 -0.79 11.17 3.13
C ALA A 70 -1.83 10.06 3.00
N THR A 71 -2.34 9.59 4.14
CA THR A 71 -3.59 8.88 4.19
C THR A 71 -4.56 9.90 3.59
N SER A 72 -4.94 9.66 2.34
CA SER A 72 -6.04 10.36 1.68
C SER A 72 -7.30 10.00 2.46
N SER A 73 -7.44 10.56 3.64
CA SER A 73 -8.60 10.46 4.48
C SER A 73 -8.86 11.86 5.02
N VAL A 74 -10.12 12.26 4.88
CA VAL A 74 -10.74 13.41 5.53
C VAL A 74 -10.60 14.76 4.82
N ARG A 75 -11.04 14.84 3.56
CA ARG A 75 -11.93 15.95 3.13
C ARG A 75 -12.79 15.56 1.92
N GLY A 76 -13.93 14.92 2.19
CA GLY A 76 -15.08 14.87 1.28
C GLY A 76 -14.85 14.26 -0.10
N SER A 77 -14.45 12.98 -0.18
CA SER A 77 -14.63 12.24 -1.43
C SER A 77 -16.13 12.23 -1.77
N PRO A 78 -16.54 12.56 -3.00
CA PRO A 78 -17.96 12.53 -3.35
C PRO A 78 -18.52 11.11 -3.13
N PRO A 79 -19.77 10.98 -2.66
CA PRO A 79 -20.39 9.68 -2.47
C PRO A 79 -20.35 8.87 -3.77
N SER A 80 -19.99 7.59 -3.68
CA SER A 80 -20.01 6.67 -4.82
C SER A 80 -21.39 6.70 -5.50
N ALA A 81 -21.44 6.53 -6.82
CA ALA A 81 -22.70 6.50 -7.57
C ALA A 81 -23.68 5.45 -7.02
N ALA A 82 -23.20 4.35 -6.45
CA ALA A 82 -24.03 3.35 -5.77
C ALA A 82 -24.71 3.85 -4.48
N VAL A 83 -24.15 4.90 -3.85
CA VAL A 83 -24.71 5.55 -2.64
C VAL A 83 -25.65 6.70 -3.03
N THR A 84 -25.38 7.37 -4.15
CA THR A 84 -26.19 8.51 -4.65
C THR A 84 -27.36 8.09 -5.52
N MET A 85 -27.27 6.94 -6.21
CA MET A 85 -28.32 6.45 -7.09
C MET A 85 -29.21 5.44 -6.37
N PRO A 86 -30.55 5.59 -6.40
CA PRO A 86 -31.43 4.52 -5.96
C PRO A 86 -31.18 3.28 -6.84
N TYR A 87 -31.08 2.13 -6.20
CA TYR A 87 -30.78 0.86 -6.85
C TYR A 87 -31.98 0.39 -7.69
N GLU A 88 -32.01 0.73 -8.98
CA GLU A 88 -33.01 0.22 -9.92
C GLU A 88 -32.48 -1.01 -10.64
N PHE A 89 -32.84 -2.19 -10.13
CA PHE A 89 -32.70 -3.44 -10.87
C PHE A 89 -33.72 -3.46 -12.00
N PRO A 90 -33.32 -3.66 -13.28
CA PRO A 90 -34.24 -3.66 -14.42
C PRO A 90 -35.29 -4.78 -14.41
N PHE A 91 -35.22 -5.73 -13.48
CA PHE A 91 -36.14 -6.90 -13.40
C PHE A 91 -36.60 -7.25 -11.98
N SER A 92 -36.65 -6.31 -11.04
CA SER A 92 -37.27 -6.58 -9.73
C SER A 92 -38.81 -6.57 -9.87
N PRO A 93 -39.52 -7.64 -9.48
CA PRO A 93 -40.99 -7.62 -9.47
C PRO A 93 -41.46 -6.53 -8.48
N SER A 94 -42.25 -5.58 -8.97
CA SER A 94 -42.77 -4.50 -8.14
C SER A 94 -43.73 -5.06 -7.09
N LEU A 95 -43.41 -4.90 -5.81
CA LEU A 95 -44.35 -5.18 -4.72
C LEU A 95 -45.54 -4.21 -4.83
N PRO A 96 -46.80 -4.68 -4.74
CA PRO A 96 -47.98 -3.82 -4.86
C PRO A 96 -48.03 -2.85 -3.67
N GLY A 97 -47.88 -1.55 -3.94
CA GLY A 97 -48.09 -0.50 -2.93
C GLY A 97 -47.25 0.78 -3.07
N SER A 98 -46.12 0.77 -3.80
CA SER A 98 -45.27 1.97 -3.92
C SER A 98 -45.69 2.86 -5.09
N ALA A 99 -46.78 3.61 -4.91
CA ALA A 99 -47.17 4.66 -5.83
C ALA A 99 -46.33 5.93 -5.56
N VAL A 100 -45.41 6.27 -6.46
CA VAL A 100 -44.98 7.68 -6.60
C VAL A 100 -45.20 8.14 -8.03
N ARG A 101 -46.24 8.96 -8.18
CA ARG A 101 -46.68 9.62 -9.41
C ARG A 101 -45.63 10.65 -9.84
N LYS A 102 -45.04 10.37 -11.01
CA LYS A 102 -44.66 11.23 -12.15
C LYS A 102 -44.52 12.75 -11.93
N LYS A 103 -43.50 13.34 -12.57
CA LYS A 103 -43.69 14.21 -13.76
C LYS A 103 -42.36 14.52 -14.46
N SER A 104 -42.34 14.25 -15.76
CA SER A 104 -41.33 14.65 -16.73
C SER A 104 -41.41 16.14 -17.05
N LYS A 105 -40.28 16.75 -17.46
CA LYS A 105 -40.31 18.00 -18.23
C LYS A 105 -39.23 18.04 -19.33
N LYS A 106 -39.71 17.75 -20.54
CA LYS A 106 -39.53 18.47 -21.82
C LYS A 106 -38.11 18.77 -22.35
N ARG A 107 -37.82 18.24 -23.54
CA ARG A 107 -37.88 19.04 -24.77
C ARG A 107 -38.81 18.35 -25.76
#